data_AF-A0A0L8HJS9-F1
#
_entry.id   AF-A0A0L8HJS9-F1
#
_cell.length_a   1.000
_cell.length_b   1.000
_cell.length_c   1.000
_cell.angle_alpha   90.00
_cell.angle_beta   90.00
_cell.angle_gamma   90.00
#
_symmetry.space_group_name_H-M   'P 1'
#
loop_
_entity.id
_entity.type
_entity.pdbx_description
1 polymer ?
#
loop_
_entity_poly.entity_id
_entity_poly.type
_entity_poly.pdbx_seq_one_letter_code
_entity_poly.pdbx_strand_id
1 'polypeptide(L)'
;KRLLFDQFPTGRPFLRFKNKLKDNLKLCNIPLFSWENKASERTACPQSCHSSVQKFEQYQLQSRDQLRAKRTMETNILKAMLQEKCKEIYNS
;
A
#
# COMPACT_ATOMS: atom_id res chain seq x y z
N LYS A 1 -39.27 -13.25 4.35
CA LYS A 1 -39.29 -11.88 3.74
C LYS A 1 -37.97 -11.65 3.02
N ARG A 2 -37.95 -11.74 1.68
CA ARG A 2 -36.79 -11.33 0.86
C ARG A 2 -36.94 -9.83 0.61
N LEU A 3 -35.92 -9.03 0.94
CA LEU A 3 -35.94 -7.59 0.69
C LEU A 3 -35.87 -7.37 -0.83
N LEU A 4 -36.87 -6.67 -1.38
CA LEU A 4 -36.88 -6.19 -2.76
C LEU A 4 -35.66 -5.26 -2.96
N PHE A 5 -34.99 -5.41 -4.11
CA PHE A 5 -33.76 -4.72 -4.50
C PHE A 5 -33.88 -3.17 -4.50
N ASP A 6 -35.08 -2.63 -4.33
CA ASP A 6 -35.39 -1.20 -4.47
C ASP A 6 -35.66 -0.47 -3.13
N GLN A 7 -35.47 -1.14 -1.98
CA GLN A 7 -35.64 -0.53 -0.65
C GLN A 7 -34.32 -0.23 0.07
N PHE A 8 -33.24 0.05 -0.67
CA PHE A 8 -32.08 0.65 -0.02
C PHE A 8 -32.44 2.06 0.45
N PRO A 9 -32.07 2.46 1.69
CA PRO A 9 -32.33 3.81 2.18
C PRO A 9 -31.71 4.82 1.22
N THR A 10 -32.57 5.53 0.50
CA THR A 10 -32.24 6.59 -0.46
C THR A 10 -31.38 7.63 0.27
N GLY A 11 -30.08 7.64 -0.03
CA GLY A 11 -29.10 8.57 0.57
C GLY A 11 -27.84 7.92 1.13
N ARG A 12 -27.91 6.73 1.74
CA ARG A 12 -26.70 6.04 2.26
C ARG A 12 -25.77 5.52 1.15
N PRO A 13 -26.26 4.93 0.06
CA PRO A 13 -25.40 4.49 -1.05
C PRO A 13 -24.61 5.65 -1.69
N PHE A 14 -25.24 6.81 -1.85
CA PHE A 14 -24.60 8.00 -2.41
C PHE A 14 -23.51 8.56 -1.50
N LEU A 15 -23.73 8.58 -0.18
CA LEU A 15 -22.71 8.96 0.79
C LEU A 15 -21.52 7.99 0.77
N ARG A 16 -21.78 6.68 0.69
CA ARG A 16 -20.72 5.66 0.58
C ARG A 16 -19.91 5.82 -0.71
N PHE A 17 -20.57 6.09 -1.83
CA PHE A 17 -19.91 6.35 -3.11
C PHE A 17 -18.99 7.57 -3.01
N LYS A 18 -19.48 8.69 -2.48
CA LYS A 18 -18.67 9.92 -2.29
C LYS A 18 -17.46 9.70 -1.39
N ASN A 19 -17.63 8.97 -0.29
CA ASN A 19 -16.51 8.69 0.62
C ASN A 19 -15.47 7.80 -0.05
N LYS A 20 -15.89 6.71 -0.70
CA LYS A 20 -14.98 5.80 -1.40
C LYS A 20 -14.25 6.49 -2.55
N LEU A 21 -14.94 7.39 -3.28
CA LEU A 21 -14.31 8.22 -4.31
C LEU A 21 -13.24 9.13 -3.72
N LYS A 22 -13.53 9.85 -2.62
CA LYS A 22 -12.55 10.71 -1.94
C LYS A 22 -11.32 9.92 -1.50
N ASP A 23 -11.52 8.75 -0.90
CA ASP A 23 -10.42 7.89 -0.44
C ASP A 23 -9.55 7.44 -1.61
N ASN A 24 -10.17 6.98 -2.70
CA ASN A 24 -9.45 6.55 -3.89
C ASN A 24 -8.68 7.69 -4.57
N LEU A 25 -9.28 8.88 -4.67
CA LEU A 25 -8.62 10.07 -5.22
C LEU A 25 -7.40 10.46 -4.38
N LYS A 26 -7.51 10.40 -3.05
CA LYS A 26 -6.40 10.65 -2.13
C LYS A 26 -5.28 9.62 -2.34
N LEU A 27 -5.62 8.33 -2.45
CA LEU A 27 -4.64 7.27 -2.72
C LEU A 27 -3.94 7.45 -4.07
N CYS A 28 -4.63 8.02 -5.06
CA CYS A 28 -4.08 8.31 -6.39
C CYS A 28 -3.43 9.69 -6.52
N ASN A 29 -3.30 10.46 -5.43
CA ASN A 29 -2.83 11.86 -5.45
C ASN A 29 -3.59 12.75 -6.46
N ILE A 30 -4.88 12.48 -6.67
CA ILE A 30 -5.74 13.26 -7.56
C ILE A 30 -6.49 14.32 -6.71
N PRO A 31 -6.40 15.61 -7.05
CA PRO A 31 -7.12 16.64 -6.29
C PRO A 31 -8.64 16.47 -6.40
N LEU A 32 -9.32 16.52 -5.26
CA LEU A 32 -10.78 16.34 -5.16
C LEU A 32 -11.59 17.40 -5.92
N PHE A 33 -11.06 18.60 -6.14
CA PHE A 33 -11.78 19.66 -6.85
C PHE A 33 -11.55 19.64 -8.37
N SER A 34 -10.51 18.95 -8.84
CA SER A 34 -10.14 18.90 -10.26
C SER A 34 -10.24 17.49 -10.86
N TRP A 35 -10.76 16.51 -10.11
CA TRP A 35 -10.82 15.12 -10.56
C TRP A 35 -11.75 14.92 -11.74
N GLU A 36 -12.84 15.69 -11.83
CA GLU A 36 -13.79 15.65 -12.96
C GLU A 36 -13.13 16.14 -14.25
N ASN A 37 -12.37 17.23 -14.17
CA ASN A 37 -11.59 17.74 -15.30
C ASN A 37 -10.57 16.70 -15.76
N LYS A 38 -9.83 16.09 -14.83
CA LYS A 38 -8.91 14.98 -15.13
C LYS A 38 -9.61 13.73 -15.66
N ALA A 39 -10.84 13.44 -15.21
CA ALA A 39 -11.62 12.31 -15.67
C ALA A 39 -12.19 12.54 -17.08
N SER A 40 -12.44 13.79 -17.46
CA SER A 40 -12.84 14.17 -18.81
C SER A 40 -11.71 13.93 -19.83
N GLU A 41 -10.46 14.07 -19.38
CA GLU A 41 -9.29 13.63 -20.14
C GLU A 41 -9.18 12.11 -20.13
N ARG A 42 -9.62 11.49 -21.24
CA ARG A 42 -9.75 10.03 -21.40
C ARG A 42 -8.50 9.22 -21.02
N THR A 43 -7.31 9.79 -21.18
CA THR A 43 -6.03 9.12 -20.90
C THR A 43 -5.40 9.51 -19.58
N ALA A 44 -5.58 10.75 -19.12
CA ALA A 44 -4.86 11.29 -17.97
C ALA A 44 -5.28 10.64 -16.64
N CYS A 45 -6.59 10.42 -16.43
CA CYS A 45 -7.08 9.79 -15.21
C CYS A 45 -6.63 8.32 -15.08
N PRO A 46 -6.81 7.45 -16.10
CA PRO A 46 -6.28 6.08 -16.05
C PRO A 46 -4.76 6.01 -15.84
N GLN A 47 -3.99 6.87 -16.52
CA GLN A 47 -2.53 6.93 -16.35
C GLN A 47 -2.13 7.36 -14.93
N SER A 48 -2.79 8.38 -14.37
CA SER A 48 -2.54 8.86 -13.00
C SER A 48 -2.86 7.78 -11.96
N CYS A 49 -3.98 7.07 -12.14
CA CYS A 49 -4.36 5.95 -11.29
C CYS A 49 -3.34 4.81 -11.39
N HIS A 50 -2.99 4.39 -12.60
CA HIS A 50 -2.01 3.32 -12.84
C HIS A 50 -0.65 3.65 -12.21
N SER A 51 -0.13 4.86 -12.46
CA SER A 51 1.14 5.30 -11.89
C SER A 51 1.12 5.31 -10.36
N SER A 52 0.02 5.74 -9.75
CA SER A 52 -0.09 5.79 -8.29
C SER A 52 -0.17 4.40 -7.66
N VAL A 53 -0.93 3.48 -8.27
CA VAL A 53 -0.96 2.07 -7.85
C VAL A 53 0.42 1.44 -7.96
N GLN A 54 1.12 1.66 -9.08
CA GLN A 54 2.47 1.14 -9.28
C GLN A 54 3.46 1.66 -8.22
N LYS A 55 3.40 2.96 -7.89
CA LYS A 55 4.22 3.54 -6.81
C LYS A 55 3.91 2.93 -5.46
N PHE A 56 2.63 2.70 -5.15
CA PHE A 56 2.22 2.05 -3.92
C PHE A 56 2.75 0.61 -3.82
N GLU A 57 2.63 -0.16 -4.90
CA GLU A 57 3.16 -1.53 -4.95
C GLU A 57 4.69 -1.56 -4.80
N GLN A 58 5.40 -0.65 -5.46
CA GLN A 58 6.85 -0.49 -5.29
C GLN A 58 7.24 -0.16 -3.85
N TYR A 59 6.52 0.75 -3.20
CA TYR A 59 6.75 1.09 -1.79
C TYR A 59 6.54 -0.13 -0.88
N GLN A 60 5.49 -0.92 -1.12
CA GLN A 60 5.24 -2.16 -0.38
C GLN A 60 6.37 -3.18 -0.56
N LEU A 61 6.87 -3.36 -1.79
CA LEU A 61 8.01 -4.24 -2.08
C LEU A 61 9.28 -3.77 -1.35
N GLN A 62 9.62 -2.48 -1.44
CA GLN A 62 10.77 -1.91 -0.76
C GLN A 62 10.69 -2.09 0.76
N SER A 63 9.53 -1.84 1.36
CA SER A 63 9.33 -2.06 2.80
C SER A 63 9.55 -3.53 3.20
N ARG A 64 9.05 -4.47 2.40
CA ARG A 64 9.29 -5.91 2.61
C ARG A 64 10.76 -6.27 2.48
N ASP A 65 11.46 -5.70 1.51
CA ASP A 65 12.88 -5.95 1.28
C ASP A 65 13.75 -5.37 2.40
N GLN A 66 13.41 -4.19 2.92
CA GLN A 66 14.05 -3.62 4.11
C GLN A 66 13.89 -4.54 5.33
N LEU A 67 12.69 -5.08 5.55
CA LEU A 67 12.45 -6.04 6.64
C LEU A 67 13.21 -7.35 6.45
N ARG A 68 13.43 -7.80 5.22
CA ARG A 68 14.27 -8.97 4.93
C ARG A 68 15.73 -8.65 5.21
N ALA A 69 16.24 -7.54 4.69
CA ALA A 69 17.62 -7.10 4.87
C ALA A 69 17.97 -6.96 6.36
N LYS A 70 17.09 -6.34 7.15
CA LYS A 70 17.26 -6.21 8.59
C LYS A 70 17.41 -7.58 9.27
N ARG A 71 16.51 -8.52 9.00
CA ARG A 71 16.57 -9.88 9.57
C ARG A 71 17.84 -10.62 9.18
N THR A 72 18.28 -10.46 7.93
CA THR A 72 19.55 -11.04 7.46
C THR A 72 20.74 -10.46 8.20
N MET A 73 20.80 -9.14 8.39
CA MET A 73 21.86 -8.50 9.17
C MET A 73 21.89 -9.00 10.61
N GLU A 74 20.73 -9.02 11.29
CA GLU A 74 20.61 -9.53 12.67
C GLU A 74 21.11 -10.98 12.78
N THR A 75 20.72 -11.83 11.82
CA THR A 75 21.16 -13.24 11.78
C THR A 75 22.67 -13.35 11.55
N ASN A 76 23.23 -12.54 10.66
CA ASN A 76 24.66 -12.56 10.36
C ASN A 76 25.49 -12.08 11.55
N ILE A 77 25.02 -11.05 12.28
CA ILE A 77 25.67 -10.57 13.52
C ILE A 77 25.69 -11.68 14.56
N LEU A 78 24.56 -12.35 14.80
CA LEU A 78 24.49 -13.47 15.76
C LEU A 78 25.43 -14.61 15.38
N LYS A 79 25.51 -14.96 14.09
CA LYS A 79 26.47 -15.97 13.60
C LYS A 79 27.91 -15.56 13.84
N ALA A 80 28.26 -14.31 13.57
CA ALA A 80 29.61 -13.79 13.81
C ALA A 80 29.98 -13.84 15.30
N MET A 81 29.08 -13.38 16.18
CA MET A 81 29.29 -13.44 17.64
C MET A 81 29.47 -14.88 18.14
N LEU A 82 28.68 -15.84 17.63
CA LEU A 82 28.83 -17.25 17.97
C LEU A 82 30.18 -17.79 17.49
N GLN A 83 30.60 -17.45 16.27
CA GLN A 83 31.87 -17.90 15.73
C GLN A 83 33.06 -17.36 16.54
N GLU A 84 32.98 -16.12 17.01
CA GLU A 84 34.00 -15.51 17.86
C GLU A 84 34.10 -16.21 19.22
N LYS A 85 32.96 -16.46 19.89
CA LYS A 85 32.92 -17.26 21.12
C LYS A 85 33.47 -18.67 20.94
N CYS A 86 33.15 -19.35 19.84
CA CYS A 86 33.69 -20.68 19.56
C CYS A 86 35.21 -20.67 19.39
N LYS A 87 35.78 -19.61 18.78
CA LYS A 87 37.24 -19.43 18.65
C LYS A 87 37.90 -19.19 20.01
N GLU A 88 37.29 -18.38 20.87
CA GLU A 88 37.79 -18.16 22.24
C GLU A 88 37.86 -19.46 23.03
N ILE A 89 36.81 -20.30 22.95
CA ILE A 89 36.78 -21.61 23.62
C ILE A 89 37.85 -22.55 23.05
N TYR A 90 38.04 -22.57 21.73
CA TYR A 90 38.98 -23.51 21.09
C TYR A 90 40.46 -23.14 21.33
N ASN A 91 40.76 -21.85 21.49
CA ASN A 91 42.12 -21.35 21.71
C ASN A 91 42.49 -21.21 23.20
N SER A 92 41.58 -21.56 24.11
CA SER A 92 41.77 -21.52 25.55
C SER A 92 42.06 -22.90 26.12
#